data_AF-A0A943EJ41-F1
#
_entry.id   AF-A0A943EJ41-F1
#
_cell.length_a   1.000
_cell.length_b   1.000
_cell.length_c   1.000
_cell.angle_alpha   90.00
_cell.angle_beta   90.00
_cell.angle_gamma   90.00
#
_symmetry.space_group_name_H-M   'P 1'
#
loop_
_entity.id
_entity.type
_entity.pdbx_description
1 polymer ?
#
loop_
_entity_poly.entity_id
_entity_poly.type
_entity_poly.pdbx_seq_one_letter_code
_entity_poly.pdbx_strand_id
1 'polypeptide(L)'
;MYSVIKDVLTKGDFELVDMLNKINKLWVENSLTEEERDELSDLARQNAIPDNSYAENTEQINLIWKEIEIVKSRLNTLGNDSGTVEPPTEEEYPEYKQPTGAHDAYNVGDKITFEGKKYECLINGCVWNTHDYPQGWKLVEEE
;
A
#
# COMPACT_ATOMS: atom_id res chain seq x y z
N MET A 1 9.36 0.50 -41.60
CA MET A 1 8.88 0.02 -40.29
C MET A 1 8.65 1.19 -39.34
N TYR A 2 9.57 2.15 -39.28
CA TYR A 2 9.48 3.38 -38.50
C TYR A 2 8.10 4.09 -38.53
N SER A 3 7.58 4.43 -39.72
CA SER A 3 6.31 5.17 -39.85
C SER A 3 5.11 4.44 -39.23
N VAL A 4 5.04 3.12 -39.38
CA VAL A 4 3.95 2.29 -38.82
C VAL A 4 3.98 2.32 -37.29
N ILE A 5 5.17 2.23 -36.69
CA ILE A 5 5.31 2.30 -35.23
C ILE A 5 4.93 3.70 -34.76
N LYS A 6 5.42 4.74 -35.44
CA LYS A 6 5.10 6.13 -35.11
C LYS A 6 3.60 6.40 -35.09
N ASP A 7 2.86 5.86 -36.06
CA ASP A 7 1.40 5.96 -36.10
C ASP A 7 0.71 5.27 -34.93
N VAL A 8 1.20 4.09 -34.52
CA VAL A 8 0.69 3.38 -33.32
C VAL A 8 0.99 4.17 -32.06
N LEU A 9 2.21 4.68 -31.91
CA LEU A 9 2.61 5.48 -30.75
C LEU A 9 1.81 6.77 -30.64
N THR A 10 1.41 7.36 -31.76
CA THR A 10 0.58 8.58 -31.77
C THR A 10 -0.84 8.30 -31.28
N LYS A 11 -1.34 7.06 -31.41
CA LYS A 11 -2.67 6.67 -30.94
C LYS A 11 -2.73 6.44 -29.43
N GLY A 12 -1.60 6.19 -28.77
CA GLY A 12 -1.54 5.96 -27.31
C GLY A 12 -2.07 4.62 -26.81
N ASP A 13 -2.72 3.83 -27.67
CA ASP A 13 -3.33 2.53 -27.34
C ASP A 13 -2.29 1.39 -27.41
N PHE A 14 -1.34 1.42 -26.49
CA PHE A 14 -0.31 0.40 -26.32
C PHE A 14 0.13 0.29 -24.87
N GLU A 15 0.64 -0.89 -24.51
CA GLU A 15 1.41 -1.11 -23.28
C GLU A 15 2.87 -0.69 -23.53
N LEU A 16 3.43 0.14 -22.64
CA LEU A 16 4.72 0.79 -22.85
C LEU A 16 5.88 -0.22 -22.92
N VAL A 17 5.95 -1.19 -22.01
CA VAL A 17 7.05 -2.15 -21.93
C VAL A 17 7.09 -3.03 -23.18
N ASP A 18 5.94 -3.54 -23.61
CA ASP A 18 5.79 -4.32 -24.83
C ASP A 18 6.21 -3.55 -26.08
N MET A 19 5.85 -2.27 -26.14
CA MET A 19 6.21 -1.42 -27.27
C MET A 19 7.71 -1.16 -27.32
N LEU A 20 8.34 -0.85 -26.17
CA LEU A 20 9.79 -0.69 -26.07
C LEU A 20 10.54 -1.97 -26.46
N ASN A 21 10.04 -3.13 -26.05
CA ASN A 21 10.61 -4.43 -26.45
C ASN A 21 10.52 -4.66 -27.97
N LYS A 22 9.39 -4.32 -28.59
CA LYS A 22 9.22 -4.41 -30.05
C LYS A 22 10.16 -3.46 -30.80
N ILE A 23 10.32 -2.22 -30.35
CA ILE A 23 11.23 -1.24 -30.94
C ILE A 23 12.68 -1.77 -30.87
N ASN A 24 13.12 -2.25 -29.70
CA ASN A 24 14.46 -2.81 -29.52
C ASN A 24 14.70 -4.06 -30.39
N LYS A 25 13.70 -4.95 -30.49
CA LYS A 25 13.78 -6.13 -31.35
C LYS A 25 13.98 -5.74 -32.82
N LEU A 26 13.21 -4.77 -33.32
CA LEU A 26 13.32 -4.31 -34.71
C LEU A 26 14.66 -3.62 -35.01
N TRP A 27 15.23 -2.93 -34.03
CA TRP A 27 16.59 -2.41 -34.14
C TRP A 27 17.63 -3.53 -34.24
N VAL A 28 17.56 -4.56 -33.39
CA VAL A 28 18.45 -5.73 -33.46
C VAL A 28 18.31 -6.48 -34.80
N GLU A 29 17.11 -6.50 -35.37
CA GLU A 29 16.82 -7.08 -36.69
C GLU A 29 17.26 -6.18 -37.86
N ASN A 30 17.95 -5.05 -37.61
CA ASN A 30 18.36 -4.04 -38.59
C ASN A 30 17.19 -3.44 -39.39
N SER A 31 15.98 -3.48 -38.85
CA SER A 31 14.78 -2.87 -39.45
C SER A 31 14.58 -1.41 -39.04
N LEU A 32 15.37 -0.93 -38.07
CA LEU A 32 15.45 0.45 -37.60
C LEU A 32 16.91 0.84 -37.42
N THR A 33 17.27 2.10 -37.65
CA THR A 33 18.55 2.65 -37.22
C THR A 33 18.57 2.91 -35.71
N GLU A 34 19.74 3.23 -35.16
CA GLU A 34 19.86 3.61 -33.75
C GLU A 34 19.09 4.90 -33.44
N GLU A 35 19.16 5.89 -34.33
CA GLU A 35 18.44 7.14 -34.20
C GLU A 35 16.92 6.92 -34.27
N GLU A 36 16.45 6.09 -35.20
CA GLU A 36 15.04 5.72 -35.32
C GLU A 36 14.53 4.97 -34.07
N ARG A 37 15.35 4.07 -33.51
CA ARG A 37 15.05 3.38 -32.24
C ARG A 37 14.86 4.38 -31.10
N ASP A 38 15.77 5.35 -30.98
CA ASP A 38 15.75 6.33 -29.90
C ASP A 38 14.56 7.27 -30.00
N GLU A 39 14.29 7.81 -31.20
CA GLU A 39 13.12 8.64 -31.45
C GLU A 39 11.81 7.93 -31.11
N LEU A 40 11.66 6.67 -31.55
CA LEU A 40 10.45 5.89 -31.27
C LEU A 40 10.34 5.53 -29.78
N SER A 41 11.45 5.25 -29.10
CA SER A 41 11.45 4.95 -27.67
C SER A 41 11.02 6.17 -26.85
N ASP A 42 11.48 7.36 -27.20
CA ASP A 42 11.09 8.59 -26.53
C ASP A 42 9.64 8.96 -26.82
N LEU A 43 9.18 8.78 -28.06
CA LEU A 43 7.78 9.00 -28.41
C LEU A 43 6.86 8.02 -27.68
N ALA A 44 7.27 6.75 -27.51
CA ALA A 44 6.52 5.75 -26.77
C ALA A 44 6.36 6.15 -25.29
N ARG A 45 7.44 6.63 -24.65
CA ARG A 45 7.39 7.10 -23.26
C ARG A 45 6.50 8.33 -23.09
N GLN A 46 6.53 9.26 -24.05
CA GLN A 46 5.73 10.49 -24.01
C GLN A 46 4.23 10.23 -24.19
N ASN A 47 3.87 9.25 -25.01
CA ASN A 47 2.47 8.97 -25.36
C ASN A 47 1.86 7.79 -24.60
N ALA A 48 2.60 7.16 -23.69
CA ALA A 48 2.09 6.06 -22.89
C ALA A 48 0.99 6.54 -21.93
N ILE A 49 -0.12 5.79 -21.90
CA ILE A 49 -1.21 6.00 -20.95
C ILE A 49 -0.98 5.05 -19.77
N PRO A 50 -0.82 5.54 -18.52
CA PRO A 50 -0.55 4.70 -17.35
C PRO A 50 -1.55 3.55 -17.19
N ASP A 51 -2.84 3.81 -17.45
CA ASP A 51 -3.92 2.83 -17.35
C ASP A 51 -3.72 1.61 -18.28
N ASN A 52 -3.06 1.80 -19.43
CA ASN A 52 -2.77 0.72 -20.37
C ASN A 52 -1.69 -0.25 -19.84
N SER A 53 -0.80 0.22 -18.94
CA SER A 53 0.23 -0.61 -18.32
C SER A 53 -0.27 -1.45 -17.14
N TYR A 54 -1.47 -1.18 -16.62
CA TYR A 54 -2.08 -1.98 -15.55
C TYR A 54 -3.05 -3.05 -16.07
N ALA A 55 -3.38 -3.04 -17.37
CA ALA A 55 -4.44 -3.88 -17.91
C ALA A 55 -4.17 -5.39 -17.76
N GLU A 56 -2.91 -5.83 -17.92
CA GLU A 56 -2.59 -7.26 -18.01
C GLU A 56 -2.50 -7.95 -16.64
N ASN A 57 -2.27 -7.20 -15.57
CA ASN A 57 -2.12 -7.75 -14.21
C ASN A 57 -3.25 -7.33 -13.24
N THR A 58 -4.15 -6.43 -13.63
CA THR A 58 -5.28 -5.99 -12.78
C THR A 58 -6.11 -7.19 -12.29
N GLU A 59 -6.38 -8.16 -13.17
CA GLU A 59 -7.15 -9.35 -12.79
C GLU A 59 -6.40 -10.23 -11.79
N GLN A 60 -5.08 -10.41 -11.98
CA GLN A 60 -4.26 -11.16 -11.03
C GLN A 60 -4.13 -10.42 -9.69
N ILE A 61 -4.03 -9.09 -9.70
CA ILE A 61 -4.03 -8.25 -8.50
C ILE A 61 -5.35 -8.40 -7.74
N ASN A 62 -6.49 -8.37 -8.44
CA ASN A 62 -7.81 -8.59 -7.83
C ASN A 62 -7.93 -9.99 -7.21
N LEU A 63 -7.43 -11.02 -7.90
CA LEU A 63 -7.39 -12.39 -7.39
C LEU A 63 -6.50 -12.51 -6.14
N ILE A 64 -5.34 -11.85 -6.14
CA ILE A 64 -4.42 -11.82 -5.00
C ILE A 64 -5.07 -11.10 -3.81
N TRP A 65 -5.75 -9.97 -4.02
CA TRP A 65 -6.48 -9.28 -2.95
C TRP A 65 -7.56 -10.16 -2.33
N LYS A 66 -8.33 -10.87 -3.16
CA LYS A 66 -9.32 -11.84 -2.68
C LYS A 66 -8.68 -12.96 -1.84
N GLU A 67 -7.54 -13.49 -2.29
CA GLU A 67 -6.82 -14.53 -1.56
C GLU A 67 -6.23 -14.00 -0.24
N ILE A 68 -5.72 -12.76 -0.21
CA ILE A 68 -5.24 -12.09 1.01
C ILE A 68 -6.38 -11.96 2.04
N GLU A 69 -7.58 -11.56 1.62
CA GLU A 69 -8.73 -11.47 2.52
C GLU A 69 -9.17 -12.83 3.08
N ILE A 70 -9.12 -13.88 2.25
CA ILE A 70 -9.37 -15.25 2.68
C ILE A 70 -8.30 -15.71 3.69
N VAL A 71 -7.02 -15.46 3.41
CA VAL A 71 -5.91 -15.83 4.32
C VAL A 71 -6.00 -15.08 5.64
N LYS A 72 -6.29 -13.77 5.64
CA LYS A 72 -6.56 -12.99 6.86
C LYS A 72 -7.71 -13.58 7.67
N SER A 73 -8.82 -13.90 7.01
CA SER A 73 -9.98 -14.52 7.66
C SER A 73 -9.60 -15.86 8.29
N ARG A 74 -8.84 -16.69 7.57
CA ARG A 74 -8.34 -17.98 8.08
C ARG A 74 -7.37 -17.80 9.24
N LEU A 75 -6.49 -16.81 9.18
CA LEU A 75 -5.56 -16.49 10.26
C LEU A 75 -6.32 -16.05 11.52
N ASN A 76 -7.39 -15.27 11.38
CA ASN A 76 -8.26 -14.93 12.50
C ASN A 76 -8.95 -16.17 13.09
N THR A 77 -9.39 -17.11 12.25
CA THR A 77 -10.00 -18.37 12.74
C THR A 77 -9.00 -19.33 13.39
N LEU A 78 -7.74 -19.35 12.92
CA LEU A 78 -6.67 -20.20 13.45
C LEU A 78 -5.98 -19.56 14.68
N GLY A 79 -6.00 -18.23 14.77
CA GLY A 79 -5.59 -17.48 15.95
C GLY A 79 -6.55 -17.62 17.14
N ASN A 80 -7.69 -18.27 16.94
CA ASN A 80 -8.69 -18.57 17.96
C ASN A 80 -8.56 -19.97 18.59
N ASP A 81 -7.45 -20.70 18.35
CA ASP A 81 -7.14 -21.95 19.07
C ASP A 81 -5.99 -21.77 20.07
N SER A 82 -5.97 -20.62 20.75
CA SER A 82 -5.24 -20.48 22.01
C SER A 82 -6.05 -19.60 22.97
N GLY A 83 -6.89 -20.27 23.77
CA GLY A 83 -7.55 -19.69 24.92
C GLY A 83 -8.94 -19.12 24.63
N THR A 84 -9.91 -19.57 25.40
CA THR A 84 -11.24 -18.98 25.53
C THR A 84 -11.16 -17.46 25.64
N VAL A 85 -11.57 -16.74 24.60
CA VAL A 85 -11.97 -15.34 24.74
C VAL A 85 -13.48 -15.33 24.89
N GLU A 86 -13.93 -15.19 26.14
CA GLU A 86 -15.19 -14.51 26.41
C GLU A 86 -15.24 -13.22 25.57
N PRO A 87 -16.44 -12.80 25.09
CA PRO A 87 -16.56 -11.52 24.39
C PRO A 87 -15.83 -10.46 25.23
N PRO A 88 -14.88 -9.69 24.67
CA PRO A 88 -14.19 -8.70 25.46
C PRO A 88 -15.27 -7.78 25.98
N THR A 89 -15.47 -7.80 27.29
CA THR A 89 -15.99 -6.66 28.01
C THR A 89 -15.21 -5.48 27.42
N GLU A 90 -15.90 -4.48 26.86
CA GLU A 90 -15.26 -3.25 26.39
C GLU A 90 -14.55 -2.65 27.61
N GLU A 91 -13.29 -3.03 27.80
CA GLU A 91 -12.45 -2.46 28.83
C GLU A 91 -12.26 -1.03 28.39
N GLU A 92 -12.86 -0.12 29.15
CA GLU A 92 -12.85 1.31 28.85
C GLU A 92 -11.41 1.85 28.69
N TYR A 93 -10.40 1.14 29.21
CA TYR A 93 -8.97 1.47 29.14
C TYR A 93 -8.12 0.23 28.78
N PRO A 94 -7.94 -0.10 27.50
CA PRO A 94 -7.09 -1.23 27.07
C PRO A 94 -5.60 -1.00 27.39
N GLU A 95 -4.82 -2.06 27.64
CA GLU A 95 -3.37 -1.93 27.85
C GLU A 95 -2.67 -1.29 26.63
N TYR A 96 -1.73 -0.38 26.89
CA TYR A 96 -0.95 0.32 25.86
C TYR A 96 -0.17 -0.65 24.97
N LYS A 97 -0.24 -0.42 23.66
CA LYS A 97 0.54 -1.14 22.65
C LYS A 97 1.37 -0.12 21.88
N GLN A 98 2.68 -0.37 21.78
CA GLN A 98 3.57 0.53 21.06
C GLN A 98 3.20 0.57 19.57
N PRO A 99 2.83 1.75 19.02
CA PRO A 99 2.54 1.88 17.60
C PRO A 99 3.79 1.63 16.74
N THR A 100 3.58 1.08 15.55
CA THR A 100 4.60 0.83 14.53
C THR A 100 4.69 1.96 13.51
N GLY A 101 3.73 2.88 13.47
CA GLY A 101 3.75 4.09 12.65
C GLY A 101 2.49 4.93 12.77
N ALA A 102 2.21 5.76 11.75
CA ALA A 102 1.05 6.66 11.77
C ALA A 102 -0.30 5.94 11.61
N HIS A 103 -0.30 4.69 11.14
CA HIS A 103 -1.53 3.93 10.84
C HIS A 103 -2.13 3.25 12.08
N ASP A 104 -1.35 3.09 13.14
CA ASP A 104 -1.72 2.48 14.42
C ASP A 104 -1.41 3.41 15.61
N ALA A 105 -1.18 4.70 15.35
CA ALA A 105 -0.95 5.72 16.36
C ALA A 105 -2.24 6.11 17.08
N TYR A 106 -2.12 6.47 18.36
CA TYR A 106 -3.24 6.89 19.18
C TYR A 106 -3.66 8.33 18.84
N ASN A 107 -4.96 8.59 18.93
CA ASN A 107 -5.56 9.89 18.65
C ASN A 107 -6.23 10.49 19.89
N VAL A 108 -6.58 11.78 19.80
CA VAL A 108 -7.22 12.48 20.91
C VAL A 108 -8.46 11.74 21.38
N GLY A 109 -8.53 11.44 22.68
CA GLY A 109 -9.64 10.71 23.30
C GLY A 109 -9.43 9.20 23.39
N ASP A 110 -8.38 8.65 22.76
CA ASP A 110 -8.05 7.24 22.93
C ASP A 110 -7.61 6.96 24.36
N LYS A 111 -8.15 5.89 24.94
CA LYS A 111 -7.90 5.48 26.32
C LYS A 111 -6.93 4.32 26.35
N ILE A 112 -5.97 4.37 27.28
CA ILE A 112 -5.01 3.29 27.51
C ILE A 112 -4.81 3.04 29.00
N THR A 113 -4.36 1.85 29.35
CA THR A 113 -3.74 1.52 30.63
C THR A 113 -2.24 1.33 30.41
N PHE A 114 -1.40 1.98 31.22
CA PHE A 114 0.06 1.82 31.19
C PHE A 114 0.57 1.78 32.63
N GLU A 115 1.34 0.75 32.97
CA GLU A 115 1.85 0.52 34.33
C GLU A 115 0.75 0.50 35.42
N GLY A 116 -0.44 -0.01 35.07
CA GLY A 116 -1.59 -0.11 35.97
C GLY A 116 -2.32 1.23 36.23
N LYS A 117 -2.00 2.29 35.48
CA LYS A 117 -2.68 3.59 35.53
C LYS A 117 -3.42 3.85 34.21
N LYS A 118 -4.56 4.53 34.31
CA LYS A 118 -5.45 4.84 33.19
C LYS A 118 -5.12 6.22 32.61
N TYR A 119 -5.05 6.32 31.30
CA TYR A 119 -4.70 7.54 30.59
C TYR A 119 -5.61 7.77 29.38
N GLU A 120 -5.82 9.04 29.04
CA GLU A 120 -6.50 9.49 27.83
C GLU A 120 -5.53 10.30 26.96
N CYS A 121 -5.47 10.00 25.67
CA CYS A 121 -4.57 10.67 24.74
C CYS A 121 -5.06 12.09 24.45
N LEU A 122 -4.13 13.05 24.44
CA LEU A 122 -4.40 14.47 24.20
C LEU A 122 -3.96 14.96 22.83
N ILE A 123 -3.27 14.13 22.04
CA ILE A 123 -2.72 14.51 20.74
C ILE A 123 -3.10 13.49 19.67
N ASN A 124 -3.21 13.95 18.42
CA ASN A 124 -3.42 13.07 17.28
C ASN A 124 -2.08 12.48 16.81
N GLY A 125 -2.07 11.19 16.50
CA GLY A 125 -0.87 10.48 16.06
C GLY A 125 0.17 10.27 17.15
N CYS A 126 -0.23 10.06 18.40
CA CYS A 126 0.68 9.72 19.49
C CYS A 126 1.27 8.31 19.29
N VAL A 127 2.60 8.24 19.16
CA VAL A 127 3.36 6.97 19.04
C VAL A 127 4.21 6.65 20.27
N TRP A 128 4.12 7.48 21.31
CA TRP A 128 4.93 7.38 22.52
C TRP A 128 4.05 7.05 23.74
N ASN A 129 4.59 6.30 24.69
CA ASN A 129 3.91 5.97 25.95
C ASN A 129 3.91 7.19 26.91
N THR A 130 3.28 7.02 28.07
CA THR A 130 3.14 8.07 29.09
C THR A 130 4.46 8.39 29.81
N HIS A 131 5.45 7.48 29.80
CA HIS A 131 6.78 7.69 30.36
C HIS A 131 7.64 8.57 29.44
N ASP A 132 7.67 8.25 28.15
CA ASP A 132 8.46 8.93 27.13
C ASP A 132 7.86 10.30 26.75
N TYR A 133 6.53 10.41 26.78
CA TYR A 133 5.82 11.63 26.39
C TYR A 133 4.61 11.94 27.30
N PRO A 134 4.83 12.24 28.59
CA PRO A 134 3.73 12.45 29.56
C PRO A 134 2.79 13.60 29.18
N GLN A 135 3.26 14.63 28.46
CA GLN A 135 2.42 15.75 28.02
C GLN A 135 1.35 15.36 26.98
N GLY A 136 1.50 14.22 26.29
CA GLY A 136 0.52 13.71 25.33
C GLY A 136 -0.60 12.90 25.97
N TRP A 137 -0.57 12.70 27.29
CA TRP A 137 -1.48 11.81 28.00
C TRP A 137 -2.01 12.47 29.27
N LYS A 138 -3.32 12.37 29.48
CA LYS A 138 -3.99 12.82 30.70
C LYS A 138 -4.24 11.62 31.58
N LEU A 139 -3.69 11.62 32.80
CA LEU A 139 -4.03 10.62 33.81
C LEU A 139 -5.52 10.76 34.17
N VAL A 140 -6.26 9.66 34.08
CA VAL A 140 -7.63 9.58 34.57
C VAL A 140 -7.57 8.98 35.96
N GLU A 141 -7.70 9.82 36.98
CA GLU A 141 -7.85 9.36 38.37
C GLU A 141 -9.30 8.84 38.53
N GLU A 142 -9.45 7.57 38.88
CA GLU A 142 -10.73 7.05 39.35
C GLU A 142 -10.93 7.52 40.80
N GLU A 143 -11.99 8.30 41.05
CA GLU A 143 -12.47 8.64 42.41
C GLU A 143 -13.00 7.41 43.16
#